data_AF-A0ABD5M0L7-F1
#
_entry.id   AF-A0ABD5M0L7-F1
#
_cell.length_a   1.000
_cell.length_b   1.000
_cell.length_c   1.000
_cell.angle_alpha   90.00
_cell.angle_beta   90.00
_cell.angle_gamma   90.00
#
_symmetry.space_group_name_H-M   'P 1'
#
loop_
_entity.id
_entity.type
_entity.pdbx_description
1 polymer ?
#
loop_
_entity_poly.entity_id
_entity_poly.type
_entity_poly.pdbx_seq_one_letter_code
_entity_poly.pdbx_strand_id
1 'polypeptide(L)'
;MAKKNRYQVELTGDTLNLNTLLPELAQPNSSETASLTLANTPSPSFSFFSHAQAAPSPNATIMARPVITSATIENKAYDLTHWGDIEFSLNLALNKLLYKELEINNVKLTALNNPKSLNIDRLEGQILNGNFSLPTVISTSIVPAHISMNVTMNNIPLQPLLRVFDQPENFSGLISAKGHLEGAGYNHNAFLNSWQGTLDTSLSEFKMLGLNIPQVIQQSIAQTTDQVVYPEDIENYTKADSVIAQFKLAPKGRVTLNQLDAQASAYQISGQGQLDLQRHNLDVMLMVNIKKVGVKRMNLFAN
;
A
#
# COMPACT_ATOMS: atom_id res chain seq x y z
N MET A 1 6.73 -39.77 -24.08
CA MET A 1 6.51 -38.32 -24.00
C MET A 1 5.11 -38.10 -23.44
N ALA A 2 4.96 -37.81 -22.15
CA ALA A 2 3.64 -37.57 -21.56
C ALA A 2 3.09 -36.24 -22.10
N LYS A 3 1.89 -36.27 -22.67
CA LYS A 3 1.18 -35.09 -23.18
C LYS A 3 0.85 -34.21 -21.99
N LYS A 4 1.63 -33.15 -21.76
CA LYS A 4 1.36 -32.20 -20.68
C LYS A 4 0.11 -31.42 -21.06
N ASN A 5 -0.95 -31.54 -20.27
CA ASN A 5 -2.20 -30.84 -20.51
C ASN A 5 -1.96 -29.35 -20.29
N ARG A 6 -2.18 -28.55 -21.34
CA ARG A 6 -2.15 -27.09 -21.29
C ARG A 6 -3.59 -26.61 -21.16
N TYR A 7 -3.90 -25.92 -20.06
CA TYR A 7 -5.23 -25.39 -19.81
C TYR A 7 -5.38 -24.00 -20.43
N GLN A 8 -6.56 -23.68 -20.95
CA GLN A 8 -6.88 -22.34 -21.44
C GLN A 8 -8.16 -21.88 -20.77
N VAL A 9 -8.10 -20.69 -20.16
CA VAL A 9 -9.21 -20.08 -19.45
C VAL A 9 -9.45 -18.70 -20.03
N GLU A 10 -10.69 -18.47 -20.46
CA GLU A 10 -11.15 -17.17 -20.94
C GLU A 10 -12.37 -16.76 -20.11
N LEU A 11 -12.25 -15.61 -19.45
CA LEU A 11 -13.26 -15.08 -18.55
C LEU A 11 -13.63 -13.68 -19.00
N THR A 12 -14.93 -13.45 -19.17
CA THR A 12 -15.49 -12.12 -19.40
C THR A 12 -16.58 -11.88 -18.37
N GLY A 13 -16.67 -10.65 -17.87
CA GLY A 13 -17.67 -10.33 -16.86
C GLY A 13 -17.93 -8.83 -16.76
N ASP A 14 -19.13 -8.47 -16.29
CA ASP A 14 -19.51 -7.07 -16.18
C ASP A 14 -18.92 -6.44 -14.91
N THR A 15 -19.12 -7.04 -13.75
CA THR A 15 -18.64 -6.47 -12.49
C THR A 15 -18.12 -7.56 -11.56
N LEU A 16 -16.89 -7.37 -11.09
CA LEU A 16 -16.28 -8.16 -10.01
C LEU A 16 -16.12 -7.29 -8.77
N ASN A 17 -16.71 -7.68 -7.65
CA ASN A 17 -16.55 -6.97 -6.38
C ASN A 17 -15.65 -7.79 -5.45
N LEU A 18 -14.41 -7.34 -5.27
CA LEU A 18 -13.45 -8.04 -4.40
C LEU A 18 -13.75 -7.80 -2.91
N ASN A 19 -14.45 -6.72 -2.57
CA ASN A 19 -14.81 -6.43 -1.18
C ASN A 19 -15.74 -7.49 -0.59
N THR A 20 -16.56 -8.13 -1.43
CA THR A 20 -17.47 -9.21 -1.03
C THR A 20 -16.82 -10.59 -1.04
N LEU A 21 -15.73 -10.76 -1.81
CA LEU A 21 -15.08 -12.06 -2.02
C LEU A 21 -13.88 -12.30 -1.12
N LEU A 22 -13.24 -11.23 -0.63
CA LEU A 22 -12.04 -11.28 0.20
C LEU A 22 -12.20 -10.30 1.37
N PRO A 23 -13.09 -10.58 2.34
CA PRO A 23 -13.39 -9.64 3.44
C PRO A 23 -12.16 -9.34 4.31
N GLU A 24 -11.17 -10.25 4.35
CA GLU A 24 -9.89 -10.07 5.04
C GLU A 24 -9.01 -8.97 4.41
N LEU A 25 -9.22 -8.65 3.12
CA LEU A 25 -8.55 -7.53 2.43
C LEU A 25 -9.33 -6.21 2.57
N ALA A 26 -10.55 -6.23 3.11
CA ALA A 26 -11.44 -5.08 3.20
C ALA A 26 -11.48 -4.44 4.60
N GLN A 27 -10.89 -5.06 5.62
CA GLN A 27 -10.93 -4.50 6.97
C GLN A 27 -9.85 -3.41 7.16
N PRO A 28 -10.22 -2.17 7.49
CA PRO A 28 -9.29 -1.25 8.11
C PRO A 28 -8.92 -1.81 9.48
N ASN A 29 -7.64 -1.90 9.79
CA ASN A 29 -7.16 -2.28 11.12
C ASN A 29 -7.72 -1.26 12.13
N SER A 30 -8.85 -1.60 12.76
CA SER A 30 -9.37 -0.85 13.90
C SER A 30 -8.32 -0.90 15.00
N SER A 31 -7.87 0.27 15.43
CA SER A 31 -6.93 0.45 16.53
C SER A 31 -7.45 -0.28 17.78
N GLU A 32 -6.88 -1.44 18.10
CA GLU A 32 -7.06 -2.06 19.41
C GLU A 32 -6.36 -1.18 20.43
N THR A 33 -7.14 -0.30 21.05
CA THR A 33 -6.77 0.37 22.29
C THR A 33 -6.90 -0.68 23.40
N ALA A 34 -5.89 -1.54 23.56
CA ALA A 34 -5.84 -2.47 24.68
C ALA A 34 -5.56 -1.67 25.97
N SER A 35 -6.64 -1.32 26.66
CA SER A 35 -6.60 -0.74 28.00
C SER A 35 -6.19 -1.81 29.01
N LEU A 36 -5.12 -1.56 29.74
CA LEU A 36 -4.67 -2.41 30.86
C LEU A 36 -5.68 -2.34 32.01
N THR A 37 -6.40 -3.42 32.27
CA THR A 37 -7.11 -3.61 33.54
C THR A 37 -6.49 -4.78 34.30
N LEU A 38 -5.70 -4.46 35.33
CA LEU A 38 -5.27 -5.40 36.35
C LEU A 38 -6.48 -5.84 37.17
N ALA A 39 -6.82 -7.13 37.12
CA ALA A 39 -7.73 -7.75 38.09
C ALA A 39 -6.94 -8.75 38.95
N ASN A 40 -6.92 -8.42 40.24
CA ASN A 40 -6.20 -9.00 41.35
C ASN A 40 -6.79 -10.40 41.71
N THR A 41 -5.99 -11.47 41.62
CA THR A 41 -6.35 -12.80 42.18
C THR A 41 -5.61 -13.04 43.49
N PRO A 42 -6.29 -13.32 44.61
CA PRO A 42 -5.65 -13.93 45.77
C PRO A 42 -5.63 -15.46 45.61
N SER A 43 -4.44 -16.04 45.72
CA SER A 43 -4.25 -17.47 46.00
C SER A 43 -4.90 -17.84 47.34
N PRO A 44 -5.31 -19.11 47.50
CA PRO A 44 -4.72 -19.84 48.62
C PRO A 44 -4.28 -21.26 48.25
N SER A 45 -3.41 -21.78 49.10
CA SER A 45 -2.68 -23.02 48.99
C SER A 45 -3.08 -24.00 50.11
N PHE A 46 -2.77 -25.29 49.85
CA PHE A 46 -2.55 -26.42 50.77
C PHE A 46 -3.74 -27.22 51.38
N SER A 47 -3.95 -28.40 50.75
CA SER A 47 -4.00 -29.80 51.25
C SER A 47 -4.62 -30.20 52.62
N PHE A 48 -5.38 -31.32 52.65
CA PHE A 48 -4.96 -32.65 53.19
C PHE A 48 -6.13 -33.65 53.45
N PHE A 49 -5.88 -34.92 53.07
CA PHE A 49 -6.44 -36.25 53.45
C PHE A 49 -7.93 -36.50 53.78
N SER A 50 -8.53 -37.54 53.19
CA SER A 50 -8.95 -38.79 53.89
C SER A 50 -9.52 -39.86 52.94
N HIS A 51 -9.30 -41.13 53.30
CA HIS A 51 -9.50 -42.36 52.53
C HIS A 51 -10.95 -42.85 52.46
N ALA A 52 -11.31 -43.55 51.37
CA ALA A 52 -12.11 -44.78 51.41
C ALA A 52 -11.95 -45.60 50.11
N GLN A 53 -11.47 -46.84 50.26
CA GLN A 53 -11.41 -47.87 49.22
C GLN A 53 -12.79 -48.46 48.92
N ALA A 54 -13.06 -48.72 47.64
CA ALA A 54 -13.92 -49.82 47.19
C ALA A 54 -13.32 -50.46 45.92
N ALA A 55 -13.51 -51.77 45.79
CA ALA A 55 -12.72 -52.76 45.04
C ALA A 55 -12.99 -52.79 43.49
N PRO A 56 -12.26 -53.62 42.70
CA PRO A 56 -12.03 -53.43 41.27
C PRO A 56 -13.08 -54.12 40.37
N SER A 57 -13.34 -53.53 39.20
CA SER A 57 -14.03 -54.18 38.09
C SER A 57 -13.05 -54.48 36.94
N PRO A 58 -12.92 -55.74 36.48
CA PRO A 58 -12.02 -56.12 35.40
C PRO A 58 -12.73 -55.99 34.04
N ASN A 59 -12.35 -54.99 33.25
CA ASN A 59 -12.41 -55.05 31.78
C ASN A 59 -11.71 -53.82 31.18
N ALA A 60 -10.38 -53.90 31.08
CA ALA A 60 -9.61 -52.95 30.30
C ALA A 60 -9.61 -53.38 28.83
N THR A 61 -10.60 -52.95 28.06
CA THR A 61 -10.41 -52.83 26.61
C THR A 61 -9.56 -51.58 26.38
N ILE A 62 -8.29 -51.80 26.03
CA ILE A 62 -7.40 -50.74 25.55
C ILE A 62 -7.91 -50.32 24.16
N MET A 63 -8.88 -49.42 24.13
CA MET A 63 -9.19 -48.63 22.94
C MET A 63 -8.22 -47.46 22.95
N ALA A 64 -7.14 -47.60 22.18
CA ALA A 64 -6.16 -46.54 21.98
C ALA A 64 -6.89 -45.24 21.60
N ARG A 65 -6.67 -44.17 22.37
CA ARG A 65 -7.09 -42.83 21.95
C ARG A 65 -6.46 -42.56 20.57
N PRO A 66 -7.22 -42.06 19.58
CA PRO A 66 -6.61 -41.65 18.32
C PRO A 66 -5.58 -40.58 18.65
N VAL A 67 -4.32 -40.86 18.34
CA VAL A 67 -3.28 -39.85 18.30
C VAL A 67 -3.66 -38.95 17.14
N ILE A 68 -4.20 -37.77 17.44
CA ILE A 68 -4.20 -36.68 16.48
C ILE A 68 -2.73 -36.31 16.34
N THR A 69 -2.06 -36.88 15.33
CA THR A 69 -0.86 -36.23 14.80
C THR A 69 -1.35 -34.86 14.36
N SER A 70 -1.03 -33.83 15.14
CA SER A 70 -1.05 -32.47 14.63
C SER A 70 -0.11 -32.52 13.43
N ALA A 71 -0.69 -32.65 12.22
CA ALA A 71 0.03 -32.35 11.01
C ALA A 71 0.51 -30.93 11.24
N THR A 72 1.80 -30.76 11.50
CA THR A 72 2.45 -29.48 11.33
C THR A 72 2.22 -29.16 9.87
N ILE A 73 1.15 -28.42 9.57
CA ILE A 73 1.04 -27.72 8.31
C ILE A 73 2.21 -26.77 8.38
N GLU A 74 3.32 -27.17 7.77
CA GLU A 74 4.46 -26.31 7.52
C GLU A 74 3.90 -25.19 6.65
N ASN A 75 3.46 -24.12 7.30
CA ASN A 75 2.77 -23.01 6.67
C ASN A 75 3.86 -22.21 5.97
N LYS A 76 4.27 -22.72 4.81
CA LYS A 76 5.33 -22.15 4.00
C LYS A 76 4.75 -20.96 3.28
N ALA A 77 4.77 -19.82 3.98
CA ALA A 77 4.16 -18.58 3.52
C ALA A 77 4.63 -18.26 2.09
N TYR A 78 3.68 -17.94 1.22
CA TYR A 78 3.90 -17.62 -0.19
C TYR A 78 4.54 -18.74 -1.03
N ASP A 79 4.34 -20.02 -0.68
CA ASP A 79 4.73 -21.13 -1.55
C ASP A 79 3.78 -21.23 -2.77
N LEU A 80 4.36 -21.10 -3.97
CA LEU A 80 3.66 -21.27 -5.25
C LEU A 80 4.24 -22.42 -6.09
N THR A 81 5.04 -23.32 -5.50
CA THR A 81 5.70 -24.41 -6.24
C THR A 81 4.73 -25.35 -6.93
N HIS A 82 3.53 -25.55 -6.37
CA HIS A 82 2.44 -26.30 -7.00
C HIS A 82 2.00 -25.73 -8.36
N TRP A 83 2.19 -24.43 -8.59
CA TRP A 83 1.89 -23.80 -9.89
C TRP A 83 2.96 -24.15 -10.92
N GLY A 84 4.17 -24.52 -10.52
CA GLY A 84 5.25 -24.91 -11.42
C GLY A 84 4.97 -26.20 -12.22
N ASP A 85 4.02 -27.03 -11.75
CA ASP A 85 3.68 -28.29 -12.40
C ASP A 85 2.56 -28.15 -13.45
N ILE A 86 1.85 -27.02 -13.43
CA ILE A 86 0.67 -26.77 -14.26
C ILE A 86 1.06 -25.84 -15.42
N GLU A 87 0.60 -26.12 -16.63
CA GLU A 87 0.72 -25.16 -17.74
C GLU A 87 -0.66 -24.62 -18.09
N PHE A 88 -0.82 -23.30 -18.06
CA PHE A 88 -2.08 -22.67 -18.42
C PHE A 88 -1.92 -21.29 -19.02
N SER A 89 -2.88 -20.88 -19.83
CA SER A 89 -3.07 -19.48 -20.25
C SER A 89 -4.40 -18.96 -19.72
N LEU A 90 -4.39 -17.75 -19.17
CA LEU A 90 -5.54 -17.05 -18.62
C LEU A 90 -5.73 -15.72 -19.34
N ASN A 91 -6.92 -15.51 -19.90
CA ASN A 91 -7.38 -14.20 -20.36
C ASN A 91 -8.62 -13.81 -19.56
N LEU A 92 -8.58 -12.63 -18.94
CA LEU A 92 -9.68 -12.05 -18.20
C LEU A 92 -9.93 -10.63 -18.69
N ALA A 93 -11.19 -10.32 -18.99
CA ALA A 93 -11.65 -8.98 -19.30
C ALA A 93 -12.89 -8.65 -18.45
N LEU A 94 -12.80 -7.57 -17.66
CA LEU A 94 -13.89 -7.10 -16.81
C LEU A 94 -14.23 -5.66 -17.16
N ASN A 95 -15.52 -5.36 -17.29
CA ASN A 95 -15.96 -3.98 -17.49
C ASN A 95 -15.70 -3.14 -16.22
N LYS A 96 -15.91 -3.73 -15.05
CA LYS A 96 -15.72 -3.08 -13.74
C LYS A 96 -15.17 -4.02 -12.67
N LEU A 97 -14.24 -3.52 -11.88
CA LEU A 97 -13.67 -4.15 -10.70
C LEU A 97 -13.77 -3.17 -9.52
N LEU A 98 -14.32 -3.62 -8.40
CA LEU A 98 -14.45 -2.82 -7.17
C LEU A 98 -13.55 -3.39 -6.08
N TYR A 99 -12.67 -2.55 -5.52
CA TYR A 99 -11.77 -2.91 -4.43
C TYR A 99 -11.51 -1.71 -3.50
N LYS A 100 -11.78 -1.83 -2.19
CA LYS A 100 -11.69 -0.77 -1.19
C LYS A 100 -12.24 0.58 -1.69
N GLU A 101 -13.46 0.55 -2.23
CA GLU A 101 -14.16 1.70 -2.84
C GLU A 101 -13.51 2.31 -4.10
N LEU A 102 -12.38 1.77 -4.55
CA LEU A 102 -11.77 2.10 -5.83
C LEU A 102 -12.50 1.36 -6.94
N GLU A 103 -13.09 2.13 -7.86
CA GLU A 103 -13.64 1.63 -9.11
C GLU A 103 -12.56 1.59 -10.19
N ILE A 104 -12.28 0.40 -10.68
CA ILE A 104 -11.38 0.15 -11.79
C ILE A 104 -12.18 -0.35 -12.98
N ASN A 105 -12.15 0.41 -14.06
CA ASN A 105 -12.87 0.11 -15.29
C ASN A 105 -11.97 -0.54 -16.33
N ASN A 106 -12.57 -1.31 -17.24
CA ASN A 106 -11.91 -1.94 -18.38
C ASN A 106 -10.66 -2.75 -18.00
N VAL A 107 -10.77 -3.56 -16.94
CA VAL A 107 -9.66 -4.38 -16.43
C VAL A 107 -9.37 -5.50 -17.42
N LYS A 108 -8.11 -5.63 -17.82
CA LYS A 108 -7.64 -6.72 -18.68
C LYS A 108 -6.43 -7.38 -18.09
N LEU A 109 -6.49 -8.70 -18.01
CA LEU A 109 -5.42 -9.56 -17.54
C LEU A 109 -5.13 -10.62 -18.60
N THR A 110 -3.87 -10.74 -19.02
CA THR A 110 -3.39 -11.84 -19.85
C THR A 110 -2.18 -12.44 -19.15
N ALA A 111 -2.28 -13.72 -18.81
CA ALA A 111 -1.25 -14.43 -18.08
C ALA A 111 -0.97 -15.81 -18.70
N LEU A 112 0.30 -16.20 -18.66
CA LEU A 112 0.81 -17.48 -19.10
C LEU A 112 1.65 -18.10 -17.99
N ASN A 113 1.21 -19.25 -17.50
CA ASN A 113 1.97 -20.06 -16.58
C ASN A 113 2.72 -21.16 -17.32
N ASN A 114 4.04 -21.10 -17.21
CA ASN A 114 4.96 -22.14 -17.66
C ASN A 114 5.60 -22.78 -16.43
N PRO A 115 6.35 -23.89 -16.58
CA PRO A 115 7.09 -24.46 -15.47
C PRO A 115 8.02 -23.41 -14.88
N LYS A 116 7.98 -23.27 -13.54
CA LYS A 116 8.81 -22.36 -12.74
C LYS A 116 8.46 -20.87 -12.82
N SER A 117 7.59 -20.42 -13.74
CA SER A 117 7.27 -18.99 -13.89
C SER A 117 5.84 -18.75 -14.36
N LEU A 118 5.15 -17.84 -13.66
CA LEU A 118 3.90 -17.23 -14.09
C LEU A 118 4.18 -15.84 -14.65
N ASN A 119 3.95 -15.65 -15.94
CA ASN A 119 4.12 -14.37 -16.62
C ASN A 119 2.75 -13.72 -16.80
N ILE A 120 2.59 -12.50 -16.31
CA ILE A 120 1.43 -11.65 -16.51
C ILE A 120 1.86 -10.57 -17.49
N ASP A 121 1.65 -10.82 -18.78
CA ASP A 121 2.09 -9.93 -19.87
C ASP A 121 1.23 -8.66 -19.92
N ARG A 122 -0.02 -8.76 -19.46
CA ARG A 122 -0.94 -7.62 -19.39
C ARG A 122 -1.69 -7.66 -18.08
N LEU A 123 -1.61 -6.56 -17.33
CA LEU A 123 -2.47 -6.24 -16.21
C LEU A 123 -2.73 -4.74 -16.28
N GLU A 124 -3.84 -4.35 -16.87
CA GLU A 124 -4.16 -2.96 -17.17
C GLU A 124 -5.61 -2.63 -16.80
N GLY A 125 -5.87 -1.34 -16.59
CA GLY A 125 -7.19 -0.83 -16.25
C GLY A 125 -7.22 0.69 -16.21
N GLN A 126 -8.41 1.23 -15.94
CA GLN A 126 -8.68 2.67 -15.87
C GLN A 126 -9.28 3.04 -14.53
N ILE A 127 -8.82 4.14 -13.94
CA ILE A 127 -9.35 4.68 -12.69
C ILE A 127 -9.70 6.13 -12.95
N LEU A 128 -11.00 6.45 -12.86
CA LEU A 128 -11.55 7.72 -13.36
C LEU A 128 -11.03 8.01 -14.78
N ASN A 129 -10.28 9.11 -14.95
CA ASN A 129 -9.72 9.54 -16.23
C ASN A 129 -8.29 9.04 -16.48
N GLY A 130 -7.68 8.35 -15.50
CA GLY A 130 -6.34 7.81 -15.58
C GLY A 130 -6.30 6.35 -16.00
N ASN A 131 -5.09 5.84 -16.28
CA ASN A 131 -4.86 4.45 -16.65
C ASN A 131 -3.59 3.88 -16.01
N PHE A 132 -3.52 2.56 -15.90
CA PHE A 132 -2.32 1.86 -15.42
C PHE A 132 -2.02 0.60 -16.22
N SER A 133 -0.76 0.17 -16.15
CA SER A 133 -0.25 -1.11 -16.65
C SER A 133 0.80 -1.65 -15.69
N LEU A 134 0.62 -2.90 -15.25
CA LEU A 134 1.41 -3.58 -14.21
C LEU A 134 1.89 -4.98 -14.66
N PRO A 135 2.60 -5.13 -15.80
CA PRO A 135 3.09 -6.43 -16.21
C PRO A 135 4.03 -7.00 -15.16
N THR A 136 3.85 -8.29 -14.87
CA THR A 136 4.40 -8.94 -13.67
C THR A 136 4.94 -10.33 -14.00
N VAL A 137 6.09 -10.68 -13.45
CA VAL A 137 6.67 -12.03 -13.51
C VAL A 137 6.76 -12.59 -12.10
N ILE A 138 6.25 -13.81 -11.90
CA ILE A 138 6.25 -14.49 -10.61
C ILE A 138 7.03 -15.79 -10.75
N SER A 139 8.16 -15.88 -10.03
CA SER A 139 8.97 -17.10 -9.96
C SER A 139 8.30 -18.11 -9.02
N THR A 140 7.69 -19.14 -9.60
CA THR A 140 6.99 -20.20 -8.85
C THR A 140 7.93 -21.30 -8.36
N SER A 141 9.18 -21.35 -8.84
CA SER A 141 10.15 -22.38 -8.43
C SER A 141 10.93 -22.12 -7.15
N ILE A 142 10.77 -20.95 -6.54
CA ILE A 142 11.47 -20.55 -5.32
C ILE A 142 10.45 -20.22 -4.23
N VAL A 143 10.85 -20.39 -2.97
CA VAL A 143 9.97 -20.14 -1.84
C VAL A 143 10.70 -19.33 -0.77
N PRO A 144 10.17 -18.16 -0.37
CA PRO A 144 8.93 -17.53 -0.85
C PRO A 144 8.97 -17.17 -2.34
N ALA A 145 7.82 -17.21 -3.02
CA ALA A 145 7.75 -16.84 -4.43
C ALA A 145 8.23 -15.40 -4.65
N HIS A 146 9.04 -15.17 -5.69
CA HIS A 146 9.56 -13.84 -6.00
C HIS A 146 8.77 -13.19 -7.12
N ILE A 147 8.40 -11.93 -6.93
CA ILE A 147 7.63 -11.13 -7.88
C ILE A 147 8.52 -10.01 -8.42
N SER A 148 8.39 -9.73 -9.70
CA SER A 148 9.03 -8.62 -10.40
C SER A 148 7.97 -7.94 -11.26
N MET A 149 7.71 -6.65 -11.01
CA MET A 149 6.59 -5.91 -11.56
C MET A 149 7.08 -4.57 -12.12
N ASN A 150 6.75 -4.31 -13.38
CA ASN A 150 6.91 -2.97 -13.94
C ASN A 150 5.66 -2.16 -13.66
N VAL A 151 5.85 -0.92 -13.23
CA VAL A 151 4.75 -0.01 -12.91
C VAL A 151 4.68 1.07 -13.97
N THR A 152 3.50 1.28 -14.54
CA THR A 152 3.18 2.48 -15.33
C THR A 152 1.79 2.94 -14.94
N MET A 153 1.68 4.19 -14.48
CA MET A 153 0.43 4.84 -14.09
C MET A 153 0.40 6.24 -14.69
N ASN A 154 -0.75 6.65 -15.19
CA ASN A 154 -0.96 7.96 -15.79
C ASN A 154 -2.20 8.61 -15.20
N ASN A 155 -2.02 9.78 -14.58
CA ASN A 155 -3.07 10.66 -14.08
C ASN A 155 -4.10 9.96 -13.17
N ILE A 156 -3.63 9.06 -12.30
CA ILE A 156 -4.48 8.37 -11.34
C ILE A 156 -4.76 9.31 -10.14
N PRO A 157 -6.00 9.42 -9.65
CA PRO A 157 -6.28 10.16 -8.43
C PRO A 157 -5.50 9.58 -7.24
N LEU A 158 -4.69 10.41 -6.58
CA LEU A 158 -3.81 9.96 -5.51
C LEU A 158 -4.57 9.53 -4.25
N GLN A 159 -5.58 10.29 -3.85
CA GLN A 159 -6.25 10.08 -2.57
C GLN A 159 -6.94 8.70 -2.46
N PRO A 160 -7.69 8.21 -3.48
CA PRO A 160 -8.20 6.85 -3.49
C PRO A 160 -7.10 5.77 -3.45
N LEU A 161 -5.94 6.01 -4.07
CA LEU A 161 -4.82 5.08 -3.98
C LEU A 161 -4.28 4.98 -2.54
N LEU A 162 -4.11 6.12 -1.86
CA LEU A 162 -3.66 6.14 -0.46
C LEU A 162 -4.58 5.32 0.44
N ARG A 163 -5.90 5.45 0.26
CA ARG A 163 -6.90 4.62 0.96
C ARG A 163 -6.70 3.13 0.73
N VAL A 164 -6.50 2.73 -0.53
CA VAL A 164 -6.31 1.32 -0.88
C VAL A 164 -5.10 0.71 -0.17
N PHE A 165 -4.03 1.50 -0.02
CA PHE A 165 -2.79 1.10 0.66
C PHE A 165 -2.77 1.42 2.17
N ASP A 166 -3.91 1.78 2.76
CA ASP A 166 -4.03 2.12 4.18
C ASP A 166 -3.02 3.21 4.62
N GLN A 167 -2.85 4.22 3.75
CA GLN A 167 -1.99 5.39 3.97
C GLN A 167 -2.84 6.63 4.30
N PRO A 168 -2.29 7.60 5.06
CA PRO A 168 -2.99 8.85 5.35
C PRO A 168 -3.42 9.59 4.08
N GLU A 169 -4.68 10.03 4.03
CA GLU A 169 -5.28 10.76 2.90
C GLU A 169 -4.99 12.28 2.93
N ASN A 170 -3.87 12.71 3.52
CA ASN A 170 -3.49 14.12 3.62
C ASN A 170 -2.95 14.70 2.30
N PHE A 171 -2.79 13.87 1.26
CA PHE A 171 -2.34 14.28 -0.07
C PHE A 171 -3.41 14.02 -1.12
N SER A 172 -3.58 14.98 -2.03
CA SER A 172 -4.47 14.85 -3.18
C SER A 172 -3.83 15.44 -4.45
N GLY A 173 -4.40 15.07 -5.60
CA GLY A 173 -3.88 15.42 -6.93
C GLY A 173 -3.97 14.23 -7.87
N LEU A 174 -3.38 14.37 -9.06
CA LEU A 174 -3.28 13.32 -10.06
C LEU A 174 -1.83 12.84 -10.15
N ILE A 175 -1.59 11.56 -9.83
CA ILE A 175 -0.27 10.93 -9.87
C ILE A 175 -0.07 10.16 -11.18
N SER A 176 1.09 10.38 -11.80
CA SER A 176 1.68 9.51 -12.81
C SER A 176 2.95 8.90 -12.24
N ALA A 177 3.22 7.65 -12.58
CA ALA A 177 4.38 6.94 -12.06
C ALA A 177 4.93 5.94 -13.07
N LYS A 178 6.24 5.77 -13.08
CA LYS A 178 6.91 4.73 -13.85
C LYS A 178 8.05 4.14 -13.04
N GLY A 179 8.21 2.82 -13.07
CA GLY A 179 9.27 2.20 -12.32
C GLY A 179 9.25 0.69 -12.33
N HIS A 180 10.03 0.12 -11.41
CA HIS A 180 10.17 -1.31 -11.23
C HIS A 180 10.18 -1.63 -9.74
N LEU A 181 9.39 -2.64 -9.36
CA LEU A 181 9.28 -3.13 -8.00
C LEU A 181 9.43 -4.65 -8.00
N GLU A 182 10.17 -5.18 -7.04
CA GLU A 182 10.38 -6.62 -6.91
C GLU A 182 10.48 -7.03 -5.44
N GLY A 183 10.19 -8.30 -5.14
CA GLY A 183 10.32 -8.82 -3.79
C GLY A 183 9.69 -10.19 -3.58
N ALA A 184 9.89 -10.73 -2.39
CA ALA A 184 9.41 -12.05 -1.98
C ALA A 184 8.00 -11.97 -1.37
N GLY A 185 7.04 -12.76 -1.86
CA GLY A 185 5.65 -12.76 -1.42
C GLY A 185 4.76 -11.76 -2.17
N TYR A 186 3.44 -11.91 -2.03
CA TYR A 186 2.43 -11.34 -2.94
C TYR A 186 1.26 -10.61 -2.27
N ASN A 187 1.34 -10.37 -0.96
CA ASN A 187 0.32 -9.60 -0.24
C ASN A 187 0.89 -8.28 0.29
N HIS A 188 0.01 -7.49 0.93
CA HIS A 188 0.39 -6.20 1.51
C HIS A 188 1.55 -6.31 2.52
N ASN A 189 1.52 -7.31 3.41
CA ASN A 189 2.58 -7.51 4.38
C ASN A 189 3.93 -7.82 3.71
N ALA A 190 3.95 -8.64 2.66
CA ALA A 190 5.15 -8.89 1.86
C ALA A 190 5.66 -7.59 1.22
N PHE A 191 4.78 -6.82 0.58
CA PHE A 191 5.13 -5.52 0.00
C PHE A 191 5.83 -4.59 1.00
N LEU A 192 5.27 -4.45 2.21
CA LEU A 192 5.87 -3.61 3.24
C LEU A 192 7.18 -4.14 3.82
N ASN A 193 7.51 -5.43 3.66
CA ASN A 193 8.66 -6.03 4.35
C ASN A 193 9.81 -6.43 3.43
N SER A 194 9.52 -6.99 2.26
CA SER A 194 10.52 -7.65 1.41
C SER A 194 10.70 -6.97 0.07
N TRP A 195 9.79 -6.09 -0.34
CA TRP A 195 9.86 -5.46 -1.65
C TRP A 195 10.85 -4.29 -1.68
N GLN A 196 11.40 -4.06 -2.86
CA GLN A 196 12.35 -3.01 -3.17
C GLN A 196 12.16 -2.53 -4.61
N GLY A 197 12.72 -1.37 -4.94
CA GLY A 197 12.71 -0.86 -6.30
C GLY A 197 12.76 0.66 -6.38
N THR A 198 12.47 1.18 -7.56
CA THR A 198 12.50 2.62 -7.86
C THR A 198 11.23 3.03 -8.59
N LEU A 199 10.74 4.22 -8.24
CA LEU A 199 9.56 4.80 -8.86
C LEU A 199 9.82 6.29 -9.15
N ASP A 200 9.81 6.64 -10.43
CA ASP A 200 9.78 8.01 -10.90
C ASP A 200 8.34 8.47 -10.93
N THR A 201 8.03 9.60 -10.28
CA THR A 201 6.66 10.07 -10.12
C THR A 201 6.52 11.54 -10.51
N SER A 202 5.36 11.88 -11.03
CA SER A 202 4.92 13.26 -11.19
C SER A 202 3.48 13.40 -10.69
N LEU A 203 3.20 14.51 -10.03
CA LEU A 203 1.86 14.88 -9.60
C LEU A 203 1.48 16.22 -10.24
N SER A 204 0.21 16.35 -10.62
CA SER A 204 -0.42 17.62 -10.95
C SER A 204 -1.54 17.93 -9.97
N GLU A 205 -1.88 19.22 -9.86
CA GLU A 205 -2.97 19.69 -9.00
C GLU A 205 -2.78 19.27 -7.53
N PHE A 206 -1.52 19.27 -7.08
CA PHE A 206 -1.16 18.74 -5.78
C PHE A 206 -1.69 19.63 -4.65
N LYS A 207 -2.29 18.99 -3.64
CA LYS A 207 -2.62 19.63 -2.37
C LYS A 207 -2.21 18.74 -1.21
N MET A 208 -1.57 19.36 -0.22
CA MET A 208 -1.18 18.74 1.03
C MET A 208 -1.90 19.41 2.20
N LEU A 209 -2.71 18.64 2.90
CA LEU A 209 -3.36 19.05 4.15
C LEU A 209 -2.38 18.88 5.32
N GLY A 210 -2.51 19.74 6.34
CA GLY A 210 -1.79 19.61 7.61
C GLY A 210 -0.44 20.32 7.68
N LEU A 211 0.19 20.64 6.53
CA LEU A 211 1.33 21.54 6.47
C LEU A 211 1.03 22.69 5.52
N ASN A 212 1.03 23.90 6.07
CA ASN A 212 0.77 25.15 5.36
C ASN A 212 2.06 25.95 5.19
N ILE A 213 2.83 25.62 4.16
CA ILE A 213 4.10 26.30 3.86
C ILE A 213 3.91 27.82 3.67
N PRO A 214 2.89 28.30 2.95
CA PRO A 214 2.60 29.74 2.87
C PRO A 214 2.51 30.42 4.25
N GLN A 215 1.82 29.81 5.21
CA GLN A 215 1.71 30.34 6.57
C GLN A 215 3.04 30.34 7.31
N VAL A 216 3.85 29.28 7.18
CA VAL A 216 5.19 29.22 7.80
C VAL A 216 6.10 30.32 7.25
N ILE A 217 6.06 30.59 5.94
CA ILE A 217 6.82 31.68 5.32
C ILE A 217 6.40 33.04 5.92
N GLN A 218 5.10 33.31 5.99
CA GLN A 218 4.58 34.57 6.51
C GLN A 218 4.97 34.78 7.98
N GLN A 219 4.81 33.74 8.81
CA GLN A 219 5.21 33.78 10.21
C GLN A 219 6.71 34.07 10.37
N SER A 220 7.55 33.50 9.51
CA SER A 220 9.00 33.71 9.54
C SER A 220 9.39 35.15 9.17
N ILE A 221 8.71 35.76 8.19
CA ILE A 221 8.94 37.15 7.78
C ILE A 221 8.45 38.13 8.86
N ALA A 222 7.26 37.88 9.43
CA ALA A 222 6.69 38.72 10.49
C ALA A 222 7.58 38.75 11.73
N GLN A 223 8.14 37.60 12.12
CA GLN A 223 9.12 37.50 13.21
C GLN A 223 10.42 38.28 12.92
N THR A 224 10.78 38.43 11.65
CA THR A 224 12.03 39.10 11.25
C THR A 224 11.86 40.62 11.06
N THR A 225 10.63 41.11 10.82
CA THR A 225 10.41 42.48 10.30
C THR A 225 9.62 43.41 11.25
N ASP A 226 9.24 42.98 12.46
CA ASP A 226 8.31 43.71 13.37
C ASP A 226 6.97 44.15 12.70
N GLN A 227 6.72 43.69 11.47
CA GLN A 227 5.54 44.01 10.68
C GLN A 227 4.64 42.79 10.67
N VAL A 228 3.58 42.89 11.46
CA VAL A 228 2.55 41.87 11.52
C VAL A 228 1.55 42.11 10.40
N VAL A 229 1.79 41.49 9.24
CA VAL A 229 0.82 41.45 8.15
C VAL A 229 0.02 40.16 8.30
N TYR A 230 -1.24 40.27 8.76
CA TYR A 230 -2.20 39.17 8.73
C TYR A 230 -3.00 39.24 7.42
N PRO A 231 -2.85 38.30 6.48
CA PRO A 231 -3.77 38.17 5.36
C PRO A 231 -5.10 37.54 5.82
N GLU A 232 -6.21 37.98 5.23
CA GLU A 232 -7.57 37.56 5.62
C GLU A 232 -7.98 36.16 5.17
N ASP A 233 -7.20 35.45 4.34
CA ASP A 233 -7.56 34.10 3.86
C ASP A 233 -6.35 33.17 3.83
N ILE A 234 -6.05 32.55 4.98
CA ILE A 234 -4.99 31.54 5.08
C ILE A 234 -5.63 30.16 4.87
N GLU A 235 -5.57 29.65 3.64
CA GLU A 235 -5.96 28.27 3.33
C GLU A 235 -5.13 27.29 4.18
N ASN A 236 -5.73 26.25 4.77
CA ASN A 236 -5.05 25.33 5.71
C ASN A 236 -4.21 24.24 5.02
N TYR A 237 -3.72 24.50 3.81
CA TYR A 237 -3.03 23.52 2.98
C TYR A 237 -1.94 24.16 2.12
N THR A 238 -1.01 23.33 1.66
CA THR A 238 -0.03 23.71 0.64
C THR A 238 -0.52 23.24 -0.73
N LYS A 239 -0.49 24.13 -1.73
CA LYS A 239 -0.76 23.80 -3.15
C LYS A 239 0.52 23.79 -3.97
N ALA A 240 0.57 22.94 -4.99
CA ALA A 240 1.54 23.05 -6.07
C ALA A 240 0.87 22.68 -7.41
N ASP A 241 1.18 23.44 -8.45
CA ASP A 241 0.66 23.22 -9.80
C ASP A 241 1.24 21.93 -10.39
N SER A 242 2.53 21.69 -10.15
CA SER A 242 3.23 20.45 -10.52
C SER A 242 4.22 20.03 -9.45
N VAL A 243 4.36 18.72 -9.26
CA VAL A 243 5.37 18.13 -8.39
C VAL A 243 6.07 17.00 -9.15
N ILE A 244 7.40 16.97 -9.12
CA ILE A 244 8.22 15.87 -9.61
C ILE A 244 8.93 15.27 -8.41
N ALA A 245 8.82 13.96 -8.24
CA ALA A 245 9.45 13.26 -7.14
C ALA A 245 10.03 11.92 -7.57
N GLN A 246 11.18 11.56 -7.00
CA GLN A 246 11.84 10.27 -7.23
C GLN A 246 11.91 9.50 -5.92
N PHE A 247 11.32 8.31 -5.92
CA PHE A 247 11.26 7.45 -4.76
C PHE A 247 12.07 6.18 -4.97
N LYS A 248 12.74 5.75 -3.91
CA LYS A 248 13.41 4.44 -3.84
C LYS A 248 12.83 3.66 -2.66
N LEU A 249 12.20 2.53 -2.95
CA LEU A 249 11.74 1.59 -1.95
C LEU A 249 12.88 0.62 -1.60
N ALA A 250 13.13 0.46 -0.31
CA ALA A 250 14.00 -0.55 0.25
C ALA A 250 13.19 -1.49 1.17
N PRO A 251 13.73 -2.69 1.47
CA PRO A 251 13.07 -3.62 2.37
C PRO A 251 12.75 -2.98 3.73
N LYS A 252 11.71 -3.53 4.38
CA LYS A 252 11.06 -3.00 5.58
C LYS A 252 10.35 -1.66 5.36
N GLY A 253 9.84 -1.44 4.16
CA GLY A 253 8.94 -0.32 3.87
C GLY A 253 9.60 1.04 3.97
N ARG A 254 10.94 1.08 3.83
CA ARG A 254 11.71 2.33 3.89
C ARG A 254 11.76 2.94 2.50
N VAL A 255 11.23 4.14 2.38
CA VAL A 255 11.17 4.88 1.13
C VAL A 255 12.06 6.09 1.25
N THR A 256 13.11 6.15 0.43
CA THR A 256 13.90 7.38 0.26
C THR A 256 13.21 8.25 -0.78
N LEU A 257 12.94 9.50 -0.42
CA LEU A 257 12.64 10.57 -1.38
C LEU A 257 13.97 11.19 -1.80
N ASN A 258 14.49 10.79 -2.96
CA ASN A 258 15.79 11.24 -3.46
C ASN A 258 15.74 12.69 -3.91
N GLN A 259 14.63 13.08 -4.53
CA GLN A 259 14.43 14.41 -5.07
C GLN A 259 12.94 14.73 -5.04
N LEU A 260 12.64 15.95 -4.62
CA LEU A 260 11.35 16.60 -4.74
C LEU A 260 11.56 17.96 -5.40
N ASP A 261 10.74 18.29 -6.39
CA ASP A 261 10.60 19.63 -6.95
C ASP A 261 9.11 19.93 -7.12
N ALA A 262 8.60 20.89 -6.36
CA ALA A 262 7.22 21.32 -6.39
C ALA A 262 7.14 22.79 -6.81
N GLN A 263 6.37 23.05 -7.86
CA GLN A 263 6.21 24.37 -8.45
C GLN A 263 4.83 24.92 -8.10
N ALA A 264 4.81 26.12 -7.53
CA ALA A 264 3.61 26.94 -7.41
C ALA A 264 3.86 28.32 -8.03
N SER A 265 2.80 29.11 -8.17
CA SER A 265 2.88 30.48 -8.68
C SER A 265 3.76 31.40 -7.82
N ALA A 266 3.66 31.29 -6.48
CA ALA A 266 4.36 32.19 -5.55
C ALA A 266 5.68 31.61 -4.98
N TYR A 267 5.93 30.32 -5.15
CA TYR A 267 7.10 29.65 -4.56
C TYR A 267 7.48 28.39 -5.34
N GLN A 268 8.68 27.90 -5.06
CA GLN A 268 9.17 26.59 -5.43
C GLN A 268 9.65 25.89 -4.16
N ILE A 269 9.33 24.61 -4.01
CA ILE A 269 9.81 23.78 -2.91
C ILE A 269 10.67 22.69 -3.51
N SER A 270 11.87 22.51 -2.98
CA SER A 270 12.73 21.37 -3.28
C SER A 270 13.06 20.61 -2.02
N GLY A 271 13.40 19.34 -2.11
CA GLY A 271 13.65 18.57 -0.91
C GLY A 271 14.07 17.13 -1.14
N GLN A 272 14.40 16.49 -0.03
CA GLN A 272 14.74 15.08 0.08
C GLN A 272 14.36 14.58 1.46
N GLY A 273 14.22 13.28 1.63
CA GLY A 273 13.85 12.72 2.92
C GLY A 273 13.63 11.22 2.92
N GLN A 274 12.96 10.76 3.97
CA GLN A 274 12.67 9.36 4.23
C GLN A 274 11.22 9.21 4.71
N LEU A 275 10.59 8.13 4.28
CA LEU A 275 9.27 7.70 4.70
C LEU A 275 9.35 6.25 5.17
N ASP A 276 8.79 5.97 6.33
CA ASP A 276 8.57 4.62 6.85
C ASP A 276 7.10 4.27 6.66
N LEU A 277 6.80 3.44 5.65
CA LEU A 277 5.43 3.03 5.30
C LEU A 277 4.77 2.16 6.37
N GLN A 278 5.56 1.48 7.20
CA GLN A 278 5.02 0.63 8.27
C GLN A 278 4.61 1.47 9.49
N ARG A 279 5.39 2.53 9.78
CA ARG A 279 5.15 3.44 10.91
C ARG A 279 4.36 4.69 10.53
N HIS A 280 4.02 4.87 9.26
CA HIS A 280 3.42 6.07 8.71
C HIS A 280 4.18 7.35 9.10
N ASN A 281 5.51 7.27 9.16
CA ASN A 281 6.38 8.36 9.59
C ASN A 281 7.08 8.99 8.38
N LEU A 282 7.02 10.32 8.28
CA LEU A 282 7.64 11.12 7.22
C LEU A 282 8.64 12.10 7.83
N ASP A 283 9.91 11.97 7.44
CA ASP A 283 10.99 12.89 7.77
C ASP A 283 11.54 13.51 6.49
N VAL A 284 11.27 14.79 6.26
CA VAL A 284 11.62 15.49 5.03
C VAL A 284 12.29 16.83 5.32
N MET A 285 13.38 17.09 4.61
CA MET A 285 14.00 18.41 4.55
C MET A 285 13.47 19.13 3.31
N LEU A 286 12.85 20.29 3.54
CA LEU A 286 12.27 21.13 2.49
C LEU A 286 13.00 22.47 2.43
N MET A 287 13.44 22.83 1.23
CA MET A 287 13.98 24.15 0.89
C MET A 287 12.94 24.91 0.10
N VAL A 288 12.55 26.08 0.59
CA VAL A 288 11.52 26.90 -0.04
C VAL A 288 12.15 28.15 -0.65
N ASN A 289 11.90 28.36 -1.95
CA ASN A 289 12.31 29.54 -2.68
C ASN A 289 11.08 30.38 -3.05
N ILE A 290 11.04 31.63 -2.60
CA ILE A 290 9.92 32.53 -2.85
C ILE A 290 10.12 33.21 -4.20
N LYS A 291 9.15 33.05 -5.11
CA LYS A 291 9.16 33.75 -6.40
C LYS A 291 8.70 35.17 -6.16
N LYS A 292 9.45 36.15 -6.68
CA LYS A 292 9.11 37.56 -6.54
C LYS A 292 7.77 37.83 -7.23
N VAL A 293 6.72 38.09 -6.46
CA VAL A 293 5.43 38.53 -7.00
C VAL A 293 5.64 39.90 -7.62
N GLY A 294 5.47 40.01 -8.93
CA GLY A 294 5.55 41.28 -9.63
C GLY A 294 4.47 42.22 -9.11
N VAL A 295 4.87 43.29 -8.42
CA VAL A 295 3.96 44.36 -8.00
C VAL A 295 3.43 45.03 -9.28
N LYS A 296 2.20 44.71 -9.67
CA LYS A 296 1.50 45.42 -10.75
C LYS A 296 1.15 46.82 -10.23
N ARG A 297 2.04 47.79 -10.45
CA ARG A 297 1.74 49.21 -10.19
C ARG A 297 0.60 49.62 -11.12
N MET A 298 -0.61 49.72 -10.58
CA MET A 298 -1.73 50.32 -11.29
C MET A 298 -1.59 51.84 -11.14
N ASN A 299 -0.96 52.48 -12.12
CA ASN A 299 -0.99 53.93 -12.25
C ASN A 299 -2.41 54.33 -12.66
N LEU A 300 -3.21 54.79 -11.70
CA LEU A 300 -4.40 55.57 -11.96
C LEU A 300 -3.98 57.03 -12.08
N PHE A 301 -3.58 57.41 -13.29
CA PHE A 301 -3.67 58.80 -13.73
C PHE A 301 -4.66 58.84 -14.89
N ALA A 302 -5.79 59.50 -14.67
CA ALA A 302 -6.61 60.05 -15.73
C ALA A 302 -7.08 61.44 -15.27
N ASN A 303 -6.83 62.42 -16.14
CA ASN A 303 -7.14 63.85 -16.01
C ASN A 303 -8.61 64.14 -15.70
#